data_AF-A0A1S1M7I8-F1
#
_entry.id   AF-A0A1S1M7I8-F1
#
_cell.length_a   1.000
_cell.length_b   1.000
_cell.length_c   1.000
_cell.angle_alpha   90.00
_cell.angle_beta   90.00
_cell.angle_gamma   90.00
#
_symmetry.space_group_name_H-M   'P 1'
#
loop_
_entity.id
_entity.type
_entity.pdbx_description
1 polymer ?
#
loop_
_entity_poly.entity_id
_entity_poly.type
_entity_poly.pdbx_seq_one_letter_code
_entity_poly.pdbx_strand_id
1 'polypeptide(L)'
;MAVAALVVYLVFIAAGLGWKSYRQWRATGSTGVRGFHGRPGSREWFAGVGFIAAIIAALFAPILQLAGLIAPLPALDHQSLQVAGIALAATGIVATVGAQQTMGESWRVGVDTRETTTLVSSGVFGWVRNPIFTAMLTFAAGSVLMTPNLLALSGFVLLAASIELQVRVVEEPYLLAAHGKTYRDYGSRVGRFLPGIGRFRAPG
;
A
#
# COMPACT_ATOMS: atom_id res chain seq x y z
N MET A 1 -6.27 -22.36 7.45
CA MET A 1 -5.74 -21.22 6.66
C MET A 1 -5.75 -19.90 7.41
N ALA A 2 -6.81 -19.55 8.16
CA ALA A 2 -6.89 -18.24 8.82
C ALA A 2 -5.78 -17.91 9.83
N VAL A 3 -5.23 -18.89 10.57
CA VAL A 3 -4.03 -18.67 11.40
C VAL A 3 -2.82 -18.26 10.54
N ALA A 4 -2.60 -18.93 9.40
CA ALA A 4 -1.52 -18.59 8.49
C ALA A 4 -1.70 -17.19 7.90
N ALA A 5 -2.93 -16.79 7.56
CA ALA A 5 -3.23 -15.44 7.09
C ALA A 5 -2.89 -14.39 8.15
N LEU A 6 -3.25 -14.64 9.42
CA LEU A 6 -2.91 -13.75 10.54
C LEU A 6 -1.40 -13.64 10.74
N VAL A 7 -0.67 -14.76 10.69
CA VAL A 7 0.80 -14.76 10.79
C VAL A 7 1.42 -13.94 9.65
N VAL A 8 1.00 -14.19 8.41
CA VAL A 8 1.48 -13.47 7.23
C VAL A 8 1.18 -11.97 7.32
N TYR A 9 0.03 -11.60 7.90
CA TYR A 9 -0.33 -10.21 8.16
C TYR A 9 0.53 -9.53 9.21
N LEU A 10 0.83 -10.22 10.32
CA LEU A 10 1.74 -9.72 11.34
C LEU A 10 3.17 -9.57 10.80
N VAL A 11 3.63 -10.51 9.98
CA VAL A 11 4.91 -10.42 9.27
C VAL A 11 4.94 -9.20 8.35
N PHE A 12 3.87 -8.94 7.60
CA PHE A 12 3.76 -7.77 6.73
C PHE A 12 3.86 -6.46 7.53
N ILE A 13 3.13 -6.32 8.64
CA ILE A 13 3.22 -5.13 9.50
C ILE A 13 4.63 -4.98 10.10
N ALA A 14 5.19 -6.07 10.63
CA ALA A 14 6.50 -6.05 11.25
C ALA A 14 7.60 -5.66 10.25
N ALA A 15 7.56 -6.21 9.02
CA ALA A 15 8.54 -5.91 7.98
C ALA A 15 8.34 -4.52 7.36
N GLY A 16 7.10 -4.19 6.99
CA GLY A 16 6.76 -2.99 6.21
C GLY A 16 6.69 -1.71 7.04
N LEU A 17 6.32 -1.79 8.32
CA LEU A 17 6.24 -0.61 9.20
C LEU A 17 7.25 -0.70 10.33
N GLY A 18 7.24 -1.78 11.13
CA GLY A 18 8.09 -1.89 12.32
C GLY A 18 9.58 -1.78 12.01
N TRP A 19 10.09 -2.69 11.20
CA TRP A 19 11.50 -2.76 10.81
C TRP A 19 11.93 -1.54 10.00
N LYS A 20 11.12 -1.11 9.02
CA LYS A 20 11.47 0.03 8.17
C LYS A 20 11.49 1.35 8.97
N SER A 21 10.50 1.61 9.83
CA SER A 21 10.51 2.80 10.70
C SER A 21 11.66 2.77 11.71
N TYR A 22 12.00 1.60 12.26
CA TYR A 22 13.17 1.45 13.13
C TYR A 22 14.48 1.81 12.40
N ARG A 23 14.69 1.28 11.19
CA ARG A 23 15.88 1.59 10.38
C ARG A 23 15.93 3.06 9.99
N GLN A 24 14.80 3.65 9.61
CA GLN A 24 14.70 5.08 9.30
C GLN A 24 15.09 5.94 10.50
N TRP A 25 14.59 5.59 11.69
CA TRP A 25 14.91 6.29 12.94
C TRP A 25 16.40 6.19 13.29
N ARG A 26 16.99 5.01 13.12
CA ARG A 26 18.44 4.80 13.35
C ARG A 26 19.32 5.60 12.38
N ALA A 27 18.86 5.86 11.16
CA ALA A 27 19.61 6.62 10.15
C ALA A 27 19.39 8.13 10.22
N THR A 28 18.16 8.57 10.52
CA THR A 28 17.75 9.98 10.34
C THR A 28 17.23 10.65 11.62
N GLY A 29 17.04 9.89 12.72
CA GLY A 29 16.38 10.36 13.94
C GLY A 29 14.84 10.48 13.84
N SER A 30 14.25 10.24 12.67
CA SER A 30 12.80 10.26 12.43
C SER A 30 12.26 8.88 12.07
N THR A 31 11.06 8.54 12.52
CA THR A 31 10.40 7.26 12.18
C THR A 31 9.88 7.22 10.75
N GLY A 32 9.86 8.36 10.05
CA GLY A 32 9.32 8.52 8.70
C GLY A 32 7.79 8.53 8.63
N VAL A 33 7.08 8.47 9.76
CA VAL A 33 5.61 8.51 9.78
C VAL A 33 5.15 9.95 9.99
N ARG A 34 4.62 10.56 8.94
CA ARG A 34 3.94 11.85 8.96
C ARG A 34 2.44 11.52 8.88
N GLY A 35 1.66 11.87 9.89
CA GLY A 35 0.24 11.51 9.96
C GLY A 35 -0.58 11.91 8.72
N PHE A 36 -1.84 11.49 8.66
CA PHE A 36 -2.72 11.87 7.55
C PHE A 36 -3.03 13.36 7.56
N HIS A 37 -3.18 13.93 6.38
CA HIS A 37 -3.44 15.35 6.20
C HIS A 37 -4.90 15.57 5.79
N GLY A 38 -5.39 16.79 6.02
CA GLY A 38 -6.75 17.20 5.65
C GLY A 38 -7.65 17.47 6.84
N ARG A 39 -8.65 18.33 6.62
CA ARG A 39 -9.69 18.63 7.61
C ARG A 39 -10.64 17.44 7.71
N PRO A 40 -11.22 17.13 8.89
CA PRO A 40 -12.25 16.09 8.99
C PRO A 40 -13.34 16.28 7.90
N GLY A 41 -13.64 15.22 7.15
CA GLY A 41 -14.58 15.25 6.02
C GLY A 41 -14.00 15.69 4.67
N SER A 42 -12.72 16.07 4.59
CA SER A 42 -12.02 16.30 3.32
C SER A 42 -11.65 14.98 2.62
N ARG A 43 -11.29 15.05 1.33
CA ARG A 43 -10.93 13.86 0.53
C ARG A 43 -9.65 13.20 1.05
N GLU A 44 -8.69 14.01 1.49
CA GLU A 44 -7.42 13.60 2.07
C GLU A 44 -7.65 12.86 3.40
N TRP A 45 -8.59 13.36 4.22
CA TRP A 45 -9.00 12.70 5.45
C TRP A 45 -9.66 11.34 5.19
N PHE A 46 -10.57 11.26 4.21
CA PHE A 46 -11.19 9.99 3.81
C PHE A 46 -10.16 8.99 3.26
N ALA A 47 -9.14 9.46 2.53
CA ALA A 47 -8.07 8.60 2.06
C ALA A 47 -7.33 7.94 3.23
N GLY A 48 -6.91 8.74 4.20
CA GLY A 48 -6.19 8.26 5.39
C GLY A 48 -7.02 7.35 6.29
N VAL A 49 -8.24 7.79 6.65
CA VAL A 49 -9.14 7.00 7.51
C VAL A 49 -9.53 5.69 6.84
N GLY A 50 -9.87 5.73 5.55
CA GLY A 50 -10.22 4.52 4.80
C GLY A 50 -9.05 3.54 4.71
N PHE A 51 -7.81 4.03 4.57
CA PHE A 51 -6.62 3.19 4.57
C PHE A 51 -6.42 2.48 5.91
N ILE A 52 -6.55 3.19 7.04
CA ILE A 52 -6.50 2.58 8.38
C ILE A 52 -7.63 1.56 8.56
N ALA A 53 -8.86 1.94 8.21
CA ALA A 53 -10.02 1.07 8.32
C ALA A 53 -9.86 -0.21 7.49
N ALA A 54 -9.26 -0.11 6.30
CA ALA A 54 -8.95 -1.26 5.47
C ALA A 54 -7.91 -2.19 6.09
N ILE A 55 -6.86 -1.64 6.72
CA ILE A 55 -5.87 -2.41 7.49
C ILE A 55 -6.55 -3.14 8.65
N ILE A 56 -7.38 -2.44 9.43
CA ILE A 56 -8.13 -3.04 10.53
C ILE A 56 -9.04 -4.16 10.00
N ALA A 57 -9.82 -3.91 8.95
CA ALA A 57 -10.69 -4.93 8.34
C ALA A 57 -9.90 -6.17 7.91
N ALA A 58 -8.75 -5.99 7.25
CA ALA A 58 -7.90 -7.08 6.81
C ALA A 58 -7.29 -7.89 7.98
N LEU A 59 -6.98 -7.25 9.11
CA LEU A 59 -6.52 -7.92 10.33
C LEU A 59 -7.64 -8.71 11.02
N PHE A 60 -8.83 -8.12 11.13
CA PHE A 60 -9.97 -8.73 11.82
C PHE A 60 -10.64 -9.84 11.02
N ALA A 61 -10.58 -9.80 9.68
CA ALA A 61 -11.17 -10.85 8.83
C ALA A 61 -10.72 -12.28 9.18
N PRO A 62 -9.42 -12.63 9.26
CA PRO A 62 -8.99 -13.96 9.69
C PRO A 62 -9.35 -14.25 11.15
N ILE A 63 -9.34 -13.25 12.05
CA ILE A 63 -9.67 -13.42 13.48
C ILE A 63 -11.14 -13.82 13.65
N LEU A 64 -12.05 -13.08 13.03
CA LEU A 64 -13.49 -13.36 13.09
C LEU A 64 -13.83 -14.70 12.42
N GLN A 65 -13.11 -15.06 11.36
CA GLN A 65 -13.27 -16.37 10.72
C GLN A 65 -12.76 -17.50 11.62
N LEU A 66 -11.64 -17.32 12.34
CA LEU A 66 -11.15 -18.27 13.34
C LEU A 66 -12.12 -18.44 14.50
N ALA A 67 -12.77 -17.35 14.92
CA ALA A 67 -13.77 -17.37 15.97
C ALA A 67 -15.12 -17.98 15.52
N GLY A 68 -15.27 -18.35 14.25
CA GLY A 68 -16.52 -18.89 13.70
C GLY A 68 -17.64 -17.84 13.55
N LEU A 69 -17.33 -16.55 13.65
CA LEU A 69 -18.31 -15.46 13.57
C LEU A 69 -18.65 -15.06 12.12
N ILE A 70 -17.74 -15.34 11.18
CA ILE A 70 -17.95 -15.14 9.75
C ILE A 70 -17.47 -16.37 8.98
N ALA A 71 -18.16 -16.70 7.90
CA ALA A 71 -17.83 -17.84 7.05
C ALA A 71 -17.02 -17.41 5.81
N PRO A 72 -16.14 -18.29 5.28
CA PRO A 72 -15.61 -18.12 3.94
C PRO A 72 -16.72 -18.16 2.89
N LEU A 73 -16.49 -17.48 1.77
CA LEU A 73 -17.33 -17.52 0.58
C LEU A 73 -17.11 -18.88 -0.11
N PRO A 74 -18.15 -19.73 -0.24
CA PRO A 74 -17.96 -21.09 -0.76
C PRO A 74 -17.33 -21.16 -2.15
N ALA A 75 -17.62 -20.18 -3.01
CA ALA A 75 -17.08 -20.11 -4.38
C ALA A 75 -15.56 -19.84 -4.43
N LEU A 76 -14.95 -19.38 -3.33
CA LEU A 76 -13.53 -19.04 -3.25
C LEU A 76 -12.77 -19.92 -2.24
N ASP A 77 -13.47 -20.78 -1.51
CA ASP A 77 -12.90 -21.62 -0.45
C ASP A 77 -12.28 -22.91 -1.00
N HIS A 78 -11.28 -22.74 -1.86
CA HIS A 78 -10.54 -23.84 -2.47
C HIS A 78 -9.08 -23.81 -2.02
N GLN A 79 -8.52 -24.98 -1.69
CA GLN A 79 -7.13 -25.10 -1.24
C GLN A 79 -6.15 -24.52 -2.26
N SER A 80 -6.40 -24.68 -3.56
CA SER A 80 -5.58 -24.10 -4.63
C SER A 80 -5.53 -22.57 -4.58
N LEU A 81 -6.67 -21.91 -4.35
CA LEU A 81 -6.76 -20.47 -4.20
C LEU A 81 -6.06 -19.99 -2.92
N GLN A 82 -6.20 -20.74 -1.82
CA GLN A 82 -5.52 -20.42 -0.57
C GLN A 82 -3.99 -20.52 -0.69
N VAL A 83 -3.47 -21.53 -1.39
CA VAL A 83 -2.03 -21.68 -1.68
C VAL A 83 -1.54 -20.57 -2.60
N ALA A 84 -2.29 -20.22 -3.64
CA ALA A 84 -1.99 -19.06 -4.48
C ALA A 84 -2.00 -17.76 -3.67
N GLY A 85 -2.91 -17.64 -2.69
CA GLY A 85 -2.99 -16.54 -1.75
C GLY A 85 -1.72 -16.37 -0.91
N ILE A 86 -1.14 -17.47 -0.41
CA ILE A 86 0.14 -17.46 0.30
C ILE A 86 1.25 -16.92 -0.61
N ALA A 87 1.35 -17.43 -1.84
CA ALA A 87 2.37 -17.00 -2.78
C ALA A 87 2.24 -15.50 -3.13
N LEU A 88 1.00 -15.01 -3.34
CA LEU A 88 0.73 -13.60 -3.58
C LEU A 88 1.04 -12.71 -2.38
N ALA A 89 0.67 -13.15 -1.16
CA ALA A 89 0.96 -12.41 0.05
C ALA A 89 2.48 -12.32 0.32
N ALA A 90 3.21 -13.43 0.17
CA ALA A 90 4.66 -13.45 0.26
C ALA A 90 5.31 -12.52 -0.78
N THR A 91 4.84 -12.58 -2.04
CA THR A 91 5.32 -11.70 -3.11
C THR A 91 5.07 -10.22 -2.76
N GLY A 92 3.89 -9.90 -2.24
CA GLY A 92 3.56 -8.55 -1.78
C GLY A 92 4.49 -8.05 -0.66
N ILE A 93 4.78 -8.89 0.34
CA ILE A 93 5.75 -8.55 1.41
C ILE A 93 7.12 -8.22 0.81
N VAL A 94 7.67 -9.12 -0.01
CA VAL A 94 9.01 -8.97 -0.60
C VAL A 94 9.07 -7.72 -1.49
N ALA A 95 8.05 -7.51 -2.33
CA ALA A 95 7.97 -6.34 -3.20
C ALA A 95 7.83 -5.03 -2.42
N THR A 96 7.03 -5.00 -1.34
CA THR A 96 6.92 -3.83 -0.46
C THR A 96 8.26 -3.49 0.16
N VAL A 97 8.95 -4.47 0.77
CA VAL A 97 10.26 -4.25 1.40
C VAL A 97 11.30 -3.82 0.36
N GLY A 98 11.34 -4.45 -0.82
CA GLY A 98 12.26 -4.07 -1.90
C GLY A 98 12.03 -2.64 -2.41
N ALA A 99 10.78 -2.23 -2.57
CA ALA A 99 10.43 -0.86 -2.97
C ALA A 99 10.80 0.16 -1.87
N GLN A 100 10.56 -0.18 -0.60
CA GLN A 100 10.97 0.66 0.54
C GLN A 100 12.49 0.80 0.69
N GLN A 101 13.25 -0.24 0.32
CA GLN A 101 14.72 -0.18 0.28
C GLN A 101 15.20 0.71 -0.86
N THR A 102 14.57 0.62 -2.04
CA THR A 102 14.89 1.48 -3.20
C THR A 102 14.63 2.96 -2.88
N MET A 103 13.61 3.27 -2.07
CA MET A 103 13.36 4.64 -1.59
C MET A 103 14.41 5.15 -0.59
N GLY A 104 15.14 4.26 0.10
CA GLY A 104 16.14 4.64 1.09
C GLY A 104 15.59 5.58 2.17
N GLU A 105 16.29 6.68 2.39
CA GLU A 105 15.94 7.74 3.35
C GLU A 105 14.77 8.62 2.90
N SER A 106 14.43 8.60 1.61
CA SER A 106 13.27 9.34 1.08
C SER A 106 11.93 8.66 1.42
N TRP A 107 11.97 7.45 1.97
CA TRP A 107 10.77 6.75 2.42
C TRP A 107 10.09 7.48 3.57
N ARG A 108 8.77 7.61 3.46
CA ARG A 108 7.91 8.09 4.53
C ARG A 108 6.50 7.53 4.36
N VAL A 109 5.72 7.53 5.43
CA VAL A 109 4.28 7.30 5.41
C VAL A 109 3.60 8.66 5.50
N GLY A 110 2.69 8.96 4.58
CA GLY A 110 2.02 10.26 4.48
C GLY A 110 2.88 11.33 3.78
N VAL A 111 2.39 12.57 3.75
CA VAL A 111 3.03 13.69 3.06
C VAL A 111 3.12 14.87 4.01
N ASP A 112 4.33 15.30 4.42
CA ASP A 112 4.49 16.61 5.07
C ASP A 112 4.88 17.65 4.02
N THR A 113 4.00 18.64 3.79
CA THR A 113 4.21 19.69 2.78
C THR A 113 5.38 20.61 3.08
N ARG A 114 5.90 20.61 4.31
CA ARG A 114 7.08 21.39 4.70
C ARG A 114 8.39 20.68 4.36
N GLU A 115 8.31 19.39 4.04
CA GLU A 115 9.47 18.59 3.67
C GLU A 115 9.52 18.46 2.15
N THR A 116 10.70 18.60 1.56
CA THR A 116 10.95 18.24 0.16
C THR A 116 12.02 17.18 0.13
N THR A 117 11.69 16.04 -0.43
CA THR A 117 12.58 14.88 -0.51
C THR A 117 13.04 14.64 -1.93
N THR A 118 14.16 13.95 -2.10
CA THR A 118 14.63 13.53 -3.41
C THR A 118 13.59 12.66 -4.13
N LEU A 119 13.31 12.98 -5.40
CA LEU A 119 12.46 12.17 -6.24
C LEU A 119 13.22 10.90 -6.67
N VAL A 120 12.70 9.73 -6.26
CA VAL A 120 13.24 8.42 -6.65
C VAL A 120 12.52 7.94 -7.92
N SER A 121 13.28 7.72 -9.00
CA SER A 121 12.75 7.27 -10.30
C SER A 121 13.53 6.10 -10.93
N SER A 122 14.47 5.51 -10.19
CA SER A 122 15.29 4.36 -10.60
C SER A 122 14.79 3.05 -9.99
N GLY A 123 15.29 1.92 -10.51
CA GLY A 123 14.89 0.59 -10.04
C GLY A 123 13.41 0.33 -10.30
N VAL A 124 12.70 -0.19 -9.30
CA VAL A 124 11.25 -0.49 -9.40
C VAL A 124 10.39 0.75 -9.67
N PHE A 125 10.87 1.95 -9.27
CA PHE A 125 10.19 3.21 -9.58
C PHE A 125 10.27 3.57 -11.07
N GLY A 126 11.22 3.02 -11.83
CA GLY A 126 11.25 3.20 -13.29
C GLY A 126 10.11 2.47 -14.01
N TRP A 127 9.45 1.50 -13.36
CA TRP A 127 8.41 0.66 -13.95
C TRP A 127 7.02 1.15 -13.59
N VAL A 128 6.82 1.48 -12.32
CA VAL A 128 5.59 2.05 -11.77
C VAL A 128 5.93 3.14 -10.76
N ARG A 129 5.13 4.21 -10.70
CA ARG A 129 5.41 5.36 -9.83
C ARG A 129 5.10 5.09 -8.36
N ASN A 130 4.17 4.18 -8.09
CA ASN A 130 3.72 3.81 -6.76
C ASN A 130 3.89 2.30 -6.49
N PRO A 131 5.14 1.77 -6.53
CA PRO A 131 5.41 0.34 -6.40
C PRO A 131 5.03 -0.20 -5.01
N ILE A 132 5.21 0.60 -3.95
CA ILE A 132 4.83 0.21 -2.59
C ILE A 132 3.33 -0.07 -2.52
N PHE A 133 2.48 0.86 -3.00
CA PHE A 133 1.03 0.66 -3.01
C PHE A 133 0.58 -0.52 -3.88
N THR A 134 1.26 -0.74 -5.00
CA THR A 134 1.00 -1.90 -5.87
C THR A 134 1.30 -3.21 -5.15
N ALA A 135 2.44 -3.27 -4.44
CA ALA A 135 2.80 -4.41 -3.61
C ALA A 135 1.85 -4.61 -2.42
N MET A 136 1.36 -3.53 -1.81
CA MET A 136 0.33 -3.59 -0.75
C MET A 136 -0.98 -4.18 -1.25
N LEU A 137 -1.43 -3.79 -2.45
CA LEU A 137 -2.63 -4.36 -3.07
C LEU A 137 -2.42 -5.83 -3.43
N THR A 138 -1.23 -6.20 -3.90
CA THR A 138 -0.86 -7.60 -4.17
C THR A 138 -0.91 -8.43 -2.89
N PHE A 139 -0.36 -7.90 -1.79
CA PHE A 139 -0.44 -8.51 -0.48
C PHE A 139 -1.89 -8.69 -0.01
N ALA A 140 -2.70 -7.63 -0.10
CA ALA A 140 -4.09 -7.65 0.34
C ALA A 140 -4.94 -8.63 -0.49
N ALA A 141 -4.72 -8.72 -1.81
CA ALA A 141 -5.35 -9.73 -2.66
C ALA A 141 -4.97 -11.16 -2.22
N GLY A 142 -3.69 -11.40 -1.90
CA GLY A 142 -3.25 -12.68 -1.33
C GLY A 142 -3.95 -13.01 -0.01
N SER A 143 -4.08 -12.03 0.88
CA SER A 143 -4.81 -12.18 2.16
C SER A 143 -6.28 -12.54 1.95
N VAL A 144 -6.97 -11.92 0.99
CA VAL A 144 -8.34 -12.28 0.62
C VAL A 144 -8.42 -13.73 0.16
N LEU A 145 -7.50 -14.19 -0.68
CA LEU A 145 -7.52 -15.58 -1.15
C LEU A 145 -7.22 -16.60 -0.04
N MET A 146 -6.44 -16.23 0.98
CA MET A 146 -6.18 -17.09 2.14
C MET A 146 -7.40 -17.19 3.06
N THR A 147 -8.15 -16.10 3.23
CA THR A 147 -9.38 -16.06 4.05
C THR A 147 -10.49 -15.33 3.31
N PRO A 148 -11.16 -16.01 2.35
CA PRO A 148 -12.04 -15.36 1.39
C PRO A 148 -13.42 -15.09 1.98
N ASN A 149 -13.53 -14.15 2.90
CA ASN A 149 -14.79 -13.71 3.48
C ASN A 149 -15.13 -12.27 3.04
N LEU A 150 -16.40 -11.86 3.26
CA LEU A 150 -16.88 -10.54 2.85
C LEU A 150 -16.12 -9.38 3.50
N LEU A 151 -15.63 -9.55 4.74
CA LEU A 151 -14.86 -8.52 5.43
C LEU A 151 -13.46 -8.35 4.82
N ALA A 152 -12.80 -9.44 4.45
CA ALA A 152 -11.53 -9.39 3.74
C ALA A 152 -11.69 -8.72 2.37
N LEU A 153 -12.73 -9.09 1.62
CA LEU A 153 -13.02 -8.53 0.30
C LEU A 153 -13.36 -7.03 0.38
N SER A 154 -14.20 -6.63 1.34
CA SER A 154 -14.54 -5.22 1.54
C SER A 154 -13.32 -4.41 2.00
N GLY A 155 -12.48 -4.97 2.86
CA GLY A 155 -11.20 -4.39 3.26
C GLY A 155 -10.26 -4.18 2.06
N PHE A 156 -10.17 -5.15 1.15
CA PHE A 156 -9.38 -5.01 -0.08
C PHE A 156 -9.91 -3.90 -1.00
N VAL A 157 -11.22 -3.86 -1.25
CA VAL A 157 -11.85 -2.83 -2.08
C VAL A 157 -11.66 -1.45 -1.46
N LEU A 158 -11.83 -1.33 -0.15
CA LEU A 158 -11.61 -0.10 0.59
C LEU A 158 -10.14 0.34 0.50
N LEU A 159 -9.19 -0.58 0.65
CA LEU A 159 -7.75 -0.29 0.51
C LEU A 159 -7.44 0.25 -0.88
N ALA A 160 -7.94 -0.38 -1.93
CA ALA A 160 -7.74 0.06 -3.32
C ALA A 160 -8.31 1.47 -3.55
N ALA A 161 -9.53 1.73 -3.08
CA ALA A 161 -10.15 3.05 -3.19
C ALA A 161 -9.37 4.12 -2.40
N SER A 162 -8.95 3.81 -1.17
CA SER A 162 -8.16 4.71 -0.33
C SER A 162 -6.78 5.00 -0.91
N ILE A 163 -6.10 4.00 -1.49
CA ILE A 163 -4.82 4.17 -2.19
C ILE A 163 -4.98 5.06 -3.42
N GLU A 164 -6.01 4.82 -4.25
CA GLU A 164 -6.30 5.67 -5.41
C GLU A 164 -6.55 7.12 -5.00
N LEU A 165 -7.32 7.33 -3.93
CA LEU A 165 -7.61 8.66 -3.40
C LEU A 165 -6.35 9.33 -2.83
N GLN A 166 -5.58 8.60 -2.03
CA GLN A 166 -4.32 9.06 -1.44
C GLN A 166 -3.33 9.51 -2.51
N VAL A 167 -3.13 8.70 -3.56
CA VAL A 167 -2.19 9.03 -4.62
C VAL A 167 -2.66 10.22 -5.45
N ARG A 168 -3.92 10.25 -5.86
CA ARG A 168 -4.41 11.30 -6.78
C ARG A 168 -4.64 12.65 -6.12
N VAL A 169 -5.07 12.66 -4.86
CA VAL A 169 -5.46 13.88 -4.15
C VAL A 169 -4.34 14.41 -3.27
N VAL A 170 -3.48 13.54 -2.74
CA VAL A 170 -2.42 13.93 -1.81
C VAL A 170 -1.05 13.85 -2.47
N GLU A 171 -0.61 12.66 -2.90
CA GLU A 171 0.79 12.46 -3.29
C GLU A 171 1.14 13.07 -4.64
N GLU A 172 0.38 12.82 -5.70
CA GLU A 172 0.68 13.37 -7.02
C GLU A 172 0.64 14.90 -7.04
N PRO A 173 -0.35 15.60 -6.44
CA PRO A 173 -0.35 17.05 -6.36
C PRO A 173 0.84 17.60 -5.57
N TYR A 174 1.19 16.96 -4.45
CA TYR A 174 2.38 17.34 -3.68
C TYR A 174 3.67 17.15 -4.48
N LEU A 175 3.86 16.01 -5.14
CA LEU A 175 5.05 15.73 -5.95
C LEU A 175 5.15 16.64 -7.17
N LEU A 176 4.02 17.02 -7.76
CA LEU A 176 3.96 18.03 -8.82
C LEU A 176 4.37 19.42 -8.30
N ALA A 177 3.92 19.80 -7.11
CA ALA A 177 4.30 21.07 -6.50
C ALA A 177 5.79 21.09 -6.11
N ALA A 178 6.31 20.00 -5.54
CA ALA A 178 7.68 19.90 -5.07
C ALA A 178 8.73 19.75 -6.19
N HIS A 179 8.39 19.05 -7.27
CA HIS A 179 9.36 18.68 -8.33
C HIS A 179 9.02 19.21 -9.73
N GLY A 180 7.85 19.86 -9.90
CA GLY A 180 7.48 20.55 -11.12
C GLY A 180 7.61 19.70 -12.39
N LYS A 181 8.43 20.19 -13.34
CA LYS A 181 8.63 19.55 -14.65
C LYS A 181 9.25 18.16 -14.53
N THR A 182 10.17 17.94 -13.60
CA THR A 182 10.85 16.65 -13.43
C THR A 182 9.86 15.53 -13.13
N TYR A 183 8.90 15.79 -12.25
CA TYR A 183 7.86 14.80 -11.93
C TYR A 183 6.83 14.63 -13.04
N ARG A 184 6.50 15.69 -13.79
CA ARG A 184 5.65 15.59 -14.98
C ARG A 184 6.27 14.71 -16.06
N ASP A 185 7.55 14.93 -16.38
CA ASP A 185 8.28 14.17 -17.39
C ASP A 185 8.42 12.70 -16.98
N TYR A 186 8.63 12.44 -15.69
CA TYR A 186 8.61 11.09 -15.14
C TYR A 186 7.21 10.45 -15.26
N GLY A 187 6.16 11.18 -14.91
CA GLY A 187 4.77 10.72 -14.97
C GLY A 187 4.23 10.47 -16.37
N SER A 188 4.78 11.09 -17.41
CA SER A 188 4.41 10.79 -18.80
C SER A 188 5.01 9.47 -19.30
N ARG A 189 6.14 9.03 -18.73
CA ARG A 189 6.82 7.78 -19.12
C ARG A 189 6.39 6.58 -18.28
N VAL A 190 6.09 6.79 -17.00
CA VAL A 190 5.89 5.70 -16.02
C VAL A 190 4.43 5.66 -15.54
N GLY A 191 3.85 4.45 -15.53
CA GLY A 191 2.47 4.23 -15.08
C GLY A 191 2.30 4.41 -13.57
N ARG A 192 1.07 4.65 -13.10
CA ARG A 192 0.80 4.96 -11.68
C ARG A 192 0.99 3.75 -10.77
N PHE A 193 0.24 2.67 -11.02
CA PHE A 193 0.26 1.42 -10.25
C PHE A 193 0.65 0.21 -11.10
N LEU A 194 0.41 0.27 -12.41
CA LEU A 194 0.78 -0.79 -13.34
C LEU A 194 1.62 -0.20 -14.48
N PRO A 195 2.57 -0.94 -15.06
CA PRO A 195 3.40 -0.45 -16.14
C PRO A 195 2.55 0.09 -17.30
N GLY A 196 2.83 1.31 -17.73
CA GLY A 196 2.13 1.96 -18.85
C GLY A 196 0.72 2.50 -18.56
N ILE A 197 0.08 2.15 -17.44
CA ILE A 197 -1.30 2.55 -17.12
C ILE A 197 -1.31 3.78 -16.20
N GLY A 198 -2.16 4.76 -16.48
CA GLY A 198 -2.27 5.97 -15.65
C GLY A 198 -1.06 6.90 -15.78
N ARG A 199 -0.43 6.93 -16.95
CA ARG A 199 0.56 7.96 -17.32
C ARG A 199 -0.11 9.33 -17.41
N PHE A 200 0.64 10.38 -17.10
CA PHE A 200 0.23 11.73 -17.42
C PHE A 200 0.18 11.91 -18.95
N ARG A 201 -0.79 12.68 -19.43
CA ARG A 201 -0.80 13.07 -20.84
C ARG A 201 0.44 13.93 -21.10
N ALA A 202 1.14 13.66 -22.19
CA ALA A 202 2.24 14.51 -22.61
C ALA A 202 1.71 15.94 -22.80
N PRO A 203 2.43 16.98 -22.36
CA PRO A 203 2.12 18.33 -22.80
C PRO A 203 2.22 18.35 -24.33
N GLY A 204 1.13 18.75 -24.98
CA GLY A 204 1.11 19.01 -26.42
C GLY A 204 1.94 20.23 -26.79
#